data_AF-A0A945ZGK6-F1
#
_entry.id   AF-A0A945ZGK6-F1
#
_cell.length_a   1.000
_cell.length_b   1.000
_cell.length_c   1.000
_cell.angle_alpha   90.00
_cell.angle_beta   90.00
_cell.angle_gamma   90.00
#
_symmetry.space_group_name_H-M   'P 1'
#
loop_
_entity.id
_entity.type
_entity.pdbx_description
1 polymer ?
#
loop_
_entity_poly.entity_id
_entity_poly.type
_entity_poly.pdbx_seq_one_letter_code
_entity_poly.pdbx_strand_id
1 'polypeptide(L)'
;MIGKTLHRLAMGGLFAAMTTTSALAQAPHDGTNATYWVQNSVEFKANSYALYQLAMLRLDQALADKSWTAADEQGSGYEGKPPAVILDVDETVLDNSLYQAWIVENDKWYSSKTWGPFVNTVTSRAIAGSLEFTKYAASKGVTVFYVSNRKAPLEDATRKNLAKFGYPVDTKQDVVLLRNEKKDWGSKKSTRRAHVAATHRVLLLMGDNLGDFSDSYKGTP
;
A
#
# COMPACT_ATOMS: atom_id res chain seq x y z
N MET A 1 83.71 -29.99 -40.95
CA MET A 1 82.48 -30.01 -41.79
C MET A 1 81.30 -30.22 -40.85
N ILE A 2 80.49 -29.19 -40.58
CA ILE A 2 79.13 -29.00 -41.17
C ILE A 2 78.23 -30.20 -40.79
N GLY A 3 77.12 -30.09 -40.05
CA GLY A 3 76.36 -28.92 -39.68
C GLY A 3 75.38 -29.18 -38.53
N LYS A 4 74.74 -28.08 -38.12
CA LYS A 4 73.75 -27.97 -37.05
C LYS A 4 72.44 -28.65 -37.47
N THR A 5 71.78 -29.34 -36.54
CA THR A 5 70.33 -29.59 -36.66
C THR A 5 69.68 -29.43 -35.29
N LEU A 6 69.16 -28.24 -35.04
CA LEU A 6 68.21 -27.95 -33.97
C LEU A 6 66.93 -28.74 -34.22
N HIS A 7 66.54 -29.65 -33.32
CA HIS A 7 65.15 -30.09 -33.21
C HIS A 7 64.50 -29.35 -32.04
N ARG A 8 63.57 -28.46 -32.37
CA ARG A 8 62.78 -27.68 -31.42
C ARG A 8 61.79 -28.62 -30.72
N LEU A 9 61.87 -28.68 -29.39
CA LEU A 9 60.83 -29.26 -28.55
C LEU A 9 59.64 -28.28 -28.56
N ALA A 10 58.55 -28.63 -29.24
CA ALA A 10 57.32 -27.86 -29.19
C ALA A 10 56.56 -28.22 -27.90
N MET A 11 56.73 -27.45 -26.82
CA MET A 11 55.79 -27.45 -25.71
C MET A 11 54.48 -26.83 -26.22
N GLY A 12 53.52 -27.67 -26.61
CA GLY A 12 52.15 -27.27 -26.85
C GLY A 12 51.51 -26.86 -25.53
N GLY A 13 51.58 -25.57 -25.18
CA GLY A 13 50.85 -25.00 -24.07
C GLY A 13 49.36 -25.08 -24.37
N LEU A 14 48.64 -25.92 -23.61
CA LEU A 14 47.19 -25.93 -23.59
C LEU A 14 46.73 -24.63 -22.91
N PHE A 15 46.50 -23.58 -23.69
CA PHE A 15 45.80 -22.39 -23.20
C PHE A 15 44.34 -22.76 -22.98
N ALA A 16 44.01 -23.12 -21.74
CA ALA A 16 42.62 -23.14 -21.29
C ALA A 16 42.13 -21.68 -21.30
N ALA A 17 41.41 -21.31 -22.36
CA ALA A 17 40.67 -20.06 -22.39
C ALA A 17 39.59 -20.14 -21.31
N MET A 18 39.86 -19.54 -20.14
CA MET A 18 38.82 -19.23 -19.17
C MET A 18 37.91 -18.19 -19.83
N THR A 19 36.84 -18.66 -20.44
CA THR A 19 35.71 -17.81 -20.80
C THR A 19 35.08 -17.35 -19.51
N THR A 20 35.48 -16.18 -19.02
CA THR A 20 34.73 -15.46 -18.00
C THR A 20 33.41 -15.06 -18.66
N THR A 21 32.37 -15.86 -18.48
CA THR A 21 31.00 -15.40 -18.69
C THR A 21 30.79 -14.30 -17.65
N SER A 22 30.93 -13.04 -18.04
CA SER A 22 30.38 -11.96 -17.24
C SER A 22 28.89 -12.25 -17.14
N ALA A 23 28.43 -12.66 -15.97
CA ALA A 23 27.01 -12.58 -15.67
C ALA A 23 26.63 -11.13 -15.96
N LEU A 24 25.83 -10.90 -17.01
CA LEU A 24 25.30 -9.59 -17.28
C LEU A 24 24.56 -9.18 -16.01
N ALA A 25 25.06 -8.16 -15.32
CA ALA A 25 24.35 -7.61 -14.18
C ALA A 25 22.94 -7.25 -14.67
N GLN A 26 21.92 -7.77 -13.98
CA GLN A 26 20.53 -7.41 -14.24
C GLN A 26 20.45 -5.89 -14.33
N ALA A 27 19.81 -5.36 -15.37
CA ALA A 27 19.58 -3.92 -15.45
C ALA A 27 18.89 -3.45 -14.16
N PRO A 28 19.29 -2.31 -13.57
CA PRO A 28 18.69 -1.84 -12.34
C PRO A 28 17.19 -1.61 -12.56
N HIS A 29 16.37 -2.20 -11.70
CA HIS A 29 14.93 -1.98 -11.71
C HIS A 29 14.61 -0.68 -10.95
N ASP A 30 13.87 0.24 -11.56
CA ASP A 30 13.60 1.57 -10.99
C ASP A 30 12.94 1.52 -9.60
N GLY A 31 12.14 0.48 -9.32
CA GLY A 31 11.52 0.25 -8.02
C GLY A 31 12.46 -0.17 -6.88
N THR A 32 13.74 -0.46 -7.15
CA THR A 32 14.67 -1.04 -6.16
C THR A 32 14.87 -0.12 -4.95
N ASN A 33 15.29 1.13 -5.18
CA ASN A 33 15.59 2.06 -4.09
C ASN A 33 14.33 2.48 -3.32
N ALA A 34 13.21 2.69 -4.03
CA ALA A 34 11.93 3.03 -3.40
C ALA A 34 11.43 1.89 -2.50
N THR A 35 11.45 0.65 -2.99
CA THR A 35 11.07 -0.54 -2.20
C THR A 35 11.97 -0.72 -1.00
N TYR A 36 13.29 -0.59 -1.18
CA TYR A 36 14.25 -0.71 -0.10
C TYR A 36 14.04 0.36 0.99
N TRP A 37 13.78 1.60 0.59
CA TRP A 37 13.49 2.70 1.52
C TRP A 37 12.22 2.44 2.32
N VAL A 38 11.11 2.03 1.70
CA VAL A 38 9.86 1.70 2.40
C VAL A 38 10.08 0.54 3.40
N GLN A 39 10.83 -0.49 3.00
CA GLN A 39 11.02 -1.68 3.83
C GLN A 39 11.99 -1.50 5.00
N ASN A 40 13.05 -0.70 4.81
CA ASN A 40 14.20 -0.70 5.72
C ASN A 40 14.49 0.66 6.36
N SER A 41 13.99 1.77 5.81
CA SER A 41 14.27 3.08 6.39
C SER A 41 13.50 3.28 7.69
N VAL A 42 14.21 3.74 8.71
CA VAL A 42 13.57 4.19 9.95
C VAL A 42 12.79 5.49 9.71
N GLU A 43 13.16 6.25 8.68
CA GLU A 43 12.53 7.48 8.23
C GLU A 43 11.12 7.24 7.70
N PHE A 44 10.89 6.23 6.85
CA PHE A 44 9.54 5.87 6.40
C PHE A 44 8.65 5.51 7.60
N LYS A 45 9.17 4.65 8.49
CA LYS A 45 8.45 4.24 9.71
C LYS A 45 8.13 5.42 10.61
N ALA A 46 9.09 6.31 10.83
CA ALA A 46 8.93 7.50 11.68
C ALA A 46 7.92 8.48 11.08
N ASN A 47 7.97 8.72 9.77
CA ASN A 47 7.01 9.57 9.06
C ASN A 47 5.59 9.03 9.17
N SER A 48 5.40 7.74 8.89
CA SER A 48 4.10 7.09 9.00
C SER A 48 3.55 7.15 10.43
N TYR A 49 4.38 6.83 11.43
CA TYR A 49 3.99 6.90 12.82
C TYR A 49 3.61 8.33 13.24
N ALA A 50 4.42 9.34 12.89
CA ALA A 50 4.15 10.74 13.20
C ALA A 50 2.84 11.24 12.57
N LEU A 51 2.53 10.83 11.34
CA LEU A 51 1.26 11.16 10.68
C LEU A 51 0.06 10.58 11.46
N TYR A 52 0.16 9.35 11.94
CA TYR A 52 -0.91 8.75 12.74
C TYR A 52 -1.04 9.36 14.15
N GLN A 53 0.06 9.81 14.76
CA GLN A 53 0.01 10.59 16.00
C GLN A 53 -0.68 11.95 15.77
N LEU A 54 -0.37 12.63 14.67
CA LEU A 54 -1.09 13.84 14.26
C LEU A 54 -2.56 13.55 13.99
N ALA A 55 -2.89 12.42 13.35
CA ALA A 55 -4.27 12.03 13.08
C ALA A 55 -5.08 11.84 14.38
N MET A 56 -4.49 11.28 15.44
CA MET A 56 -5.15 11.20 16.74
C MET A 56 -5.45 12.59 17.32
N LEU A 57 -4.49 13.53 17.26
CA LEU A 57 -4.70 14.91 17.69
C LEU A 57 -5.81 15.60 16.88
N ARG A 58 -5.81 15.43 15.56
CA ARG A 58 -6.83 16.00 14.67
C ARG A 58 -8.19 15.36 14.89
N LEU A 59 -8.24 14.08 15.24
CA LEU A 59 -9.49 13.39 15.54
C LEU A 59 -10.17 14.01 16.78
N ASP A 60 -9.42 14.29 17.84
CA ASP A 60 -9.98 14.93 19.04
C ASP A 60 -10.50 16.34 18.74
N GLN A 61 -9.80 17.12 17.91
CA GLN A 61 -10.26 18.43 17.45
C GLN A 61 -11.55 18.33 16.63
N ALA A 62 -11.60 17.40 15.67
CA ALA A 62 -12.76 17.17 14.82
C ALA A 62 -13.98 16.63 15.59
N LEU A 63 -13.76 15.90 16.68
CA LEU A 63 -14.82 15.45 17.57
C LEU A 63 -15.43 16.60 18.37
N ALA A 64 -14.59 17.53 18.84
CA ALA A 64 -15.00 18.70 19.61
C ALA A 64 -15.76 19.73 18.76
N ASP A 65 -15.41 19.87 17.48
CA ASP A 65 -16.07 20.77 16.55
C ASP A 65 -17.21 20.08 15.78
N LYS A 66 -18.44 20.49 16.03
CA LYS A 66 -19.62 19.92 15.34
C LYS A 66 -19.67 20.27 13.86
N SER A 67 -19.08 21.39 13.44
CA SER A 67 -19.01 21.85 12.05
C SER A 67 -17.87 21.21 11.25
N TRP A 68 -17.04 20.37 11.88
CA TRP A 68 -15.94 19.73 11.19
C TRP A 68 -16.43 18.60 10.26
N THR A 69 -15.93 18.62 9.03
CA THR A 69 -15.98 17.50 8.07
C THR A 69 -14.72 17.50 7.20
N ALA A 70 -14.25 16.30 6.83
CA ALA A 70 -13.12 16.10 5.93
C ALA A 70 -13.55 15.64 4.52
N ALA A 71 -14.82 15.28 4.31
CA ALA A 71 -15.31 14.82 3.01
C ALA A 71 -15.97 15.95 2.23
N ASP A 72 -15.52 16.17 0.99
CA ASP A 72 -16.18 17.07 0.02
C ASP A 72 -17.61 16.61 -0.29
N GLU A 73 -17.86 15.30 -0.18
CA GLU A 73 -19.16 14.70 -0.42
C GLU A 73 -20.15 14.84 0.77
N GLN A 74 -19.76 15.53 1.85
CA GLN A 74 -20.59 15.71 3.04
C GLN A 74 -21.79 16.64 2.76
N GLY A 75 -23.00 16.07 2.78
CA GLY A 75 -24.25 16.82 2.68
C GLY A 75 -24.69 17.46 4.02
N SER A 76 -25.76 18.26 3.99
CA SER A 76 -26.29 18.97 5.16
C SER A 76 -26.78 18.05 6.30
N GLY A 77 -26.84 18.60 7.52
CA GLY A 77 -27.28 17.89 8.72
C GLY A 77 -26.29 16.81 9.19
N TYR A 78 -25.04 16.88 8.75
CA TYR A 78 -24.00 15.93 9.10
C TYR A 78 -23.61 16.01 10.58
N GLU A 79 -23.82 17.15 11.24
CA GLU A 79 -23.47 17.43 12.62
C GLU A 79 -24.15 16.47 13.61
N GLY A 80 -25.34 15.95 13.23
CA GLY A 80 -26.11 14.96 13.97
C GLY A 80 -25.82 13.50 13.63
N LYS A 81 -24.96 13.24 12.62
CA LYS A 81 -24.63 11.86 12.19
C LYS A 81 -23.54 11.25 13.08
N PRO A 82 -23.51 9.92 13.24
CA PRO A 82 -22.41 9.24 13.92
C PRO A 82 -21.06 9.58 13.27
N PRO A 83 -20.00 9.80 14.06
CA PRO A 83 -18.69 10.16 13.52
C PRO A 83 -18.00 8.96 12.85
N ALA A 84 -17.25 9.23 11.80
CA ALA A 84 -16.45 8.24 11.10
C ALA A 84 -15.09 8.78 10.65
N VAL A 85 -14.15 7.89 10.41
CA VAL A 85 -12.93 8.14 9.63
C VAL A 85 -12.87 7.20 8.44
N ILE A 86 -12.27 7.66 7.35
CA ILE A 86 -12.05 6.84 6.15
C ILE A 86 -10.55 6.71 5.95
N LEU A 87 -10.08 5.48 5.77
CA LEU A 87 -8.69 5.18 5.42
C LEU A 87 -8.65 4.41 4.11
N ASP A 88 -7.66 4.68 3.26
CA ASP A 88 -7.23 3.70 2.27
C ASP A 88 -6.64 2.46 2.96
N VAL A 89 -6.51 1.35 2.22
CA VAL A 89 -5.91 0.11 2.70
C VAL A 89 -4.45 -0.03 2.30
N ASP A 90 -4.11 0.06 1.01
CA ASP A 90 -2.80 -0.37 0.53
C ASP A 90 -1.78 0.76 0.72
N GLU A 91 -0.62 0.52 1.32
CA GLU A 91 0.38 1.53 1.72
C GLU A 91 -0.10 2.59 2.75
N THR A 92 -1.39 2.58 3.12
CA THR A 92 -1.96 3.39 4.19
C THR A 92 -2.15 2.59 5.49
N VAL A 93 -2.82 1.45 5.43
CA VAL A 93 -3.08 0.56 6.59
C VAL A 93 -2.26 -0.72 6.49
N LEU A 94 -2.21 -1.32 5.30
CA LEU A 94 -1.50 -2.54 4.99
C LEU A 94 -0.29 -2.24 4.11
N ASP A 95 0.90 -2.63 4.57
CA ASP A 95 2.15 -2.59 3.82
C ASP A 95 2.23 -3.80 2.89
N ASN A 96 2.26 -3.51 1.59
CA ASN A 96 2.37 -4.47 0.50
C ASN A 96 3.75 -4.44 -0.18
N SER A 97 4.75 -3.83 0.44
CA SER A 97 6.10 -3.74 -0.10
C SER A 97 6.73 -5.11 -0.42
N LEU A 98 6.27 -6.21 0.19
CA LEU A 98 6.67 -7.56 -0.19
C LEU A 98 6.30 -7.90 -1.65
N TYR A 99 5.16 -7.41 -2.13
CA TYR A 99 4.79 -7.54 -3.53
C TYR A 99 5.70 -6.70 -4.44
N GLN A 100 6.07 -5.50 -4.00
CA GLN A 100 7.00 -4.65 -4.74
C GLN A 100 8.41 -5.27 -4.80
N ALA A 101 8.88 -5.87 -3.71
CA ALA A 101 10.14 -6.61 -3.69
C ALA A 101 10.12 -7.80 -4.65
N TRP A 102 9.02 -8.55 -4.69
CA TRP A 102 8.85 -9.64 -5.66
C TRP A 102 8.84 -9.13 -7.11
N ILE A 103 8.20 -7.99 -7.38
CA ILE A 103 8.22 -7.32 -8.69
C ILE A 103 9.67 -7.00 -9.10
N VAL A 104 10.43 -6.36 -8.21
CA VAL A 104 11.83 -5.98 -8.43
C VAL A 104 12.71 -7.22 -8.70
N GLU A 105 12.59 -8.25 -7.86
CA GLU A 105 13.37 -9.49 -7.97
C GLU A 105 13.08 -10.25 -9.28
N ASN A 106 11.88 -10.12 -9.82
CA ASN A 106 11.44 -10.85 -11.00
C ASN A 106 11.40 -10.00 -12.28
N ASP A 107 11.95 -8.78 -12.23
CA ASP A 107 11.97 -7.79 -13.31
C ASP A 107 10.58 -7.62 -13.97
N LYS A 108 9.57 -7.38 -13.13
CA LYS A 108 8.16 -7.26 -13.55
C LYS A 108 7.63 -5.86 -13.33
N TRP A 109 6.38 -5.67 -13.69
CA TRP A 109 5.59 -4.49 -13.35
C TRP A 109 4.28 -4.93 -12.69
N TYR A 110 3.57 -3.98 -12.09
CA TYR A 110 2.26 -4.25 -11.51
C TYR A 110 1.34 -4.94 -12.52
N SER A 111 0.70 -6.03 -12.10
CA SER A 111 -0.37 -6.68 -12.85
C SER A 111 -1.46 -7.13 -11.90
N SER A 112 -2.72 -6.87 -12.26
CA SER A 112 -3.85 -7.42 -11.49
C SER A 112 -3.85 -8.96 -11.45
N LYS A 113 -3.18 -9.63 -12.41
CA LYS A 113 -3.09 -11.10 -12.45
C LYS A 113 -2.20 -11.65 -11.32
N THR A 114 -1.18 -10.92 -10.91
CA THR A 114 -0.24 -11.31 -9.84
C THR A 114 -0.63 -10.68 -8.49
N TRP A 115 -1.26 -9.50 -8.53
CA TRP A 115 -1.74 -8.82 -7.33
C TRP A 115 -2.82 -9.60 -6.58
N GLY A 116 -3.83 -10.14 -7.27
CA GLY A 116 -4.90 -10.91 -6.63
C GLY A 116 -4.38 -12.12 -5.83
N PRO A 117 -3.55 -12.99 -6.43
CA PRO A 117 -2.87 -14.06 -5.71
C PRO A 117 -2.07 -13.57 -4.50
N PHE A 118 -1.32 -12.46 -4.62
CA PHE A 118 -0.61 -11.87 -3.48
C PHE A 118 -1.55 -11.45 -2.35
N VAL A 119 -2.65 -10.74 -2.65
CA VAL A 119 -3.62 -10.35 -1.62
C VAL A 119 -4.20 -11.57 -0.90
N ASN A 120 -4.45 -12.66 -1.64
CA ASN A 120 -4.98 -13.91 -1.09
C ASN A 120 -4.00 -14.66 -0.18
N THR A 121 -2.71 -14.34 -0.17
CA THR A 121 -1.77 -14.94 0.78
C THR A 121 -1.94 -14.39 2.20
N VAL A 122 -2.59 -13.23 2.37
CA VAL A 122 -2.79 -12.57 3.67
C VAL A 122 -1.45 -12.28 4.38
N THR A 123 -0.43 -11.93 3.58
CA THR A 123 0.93 -11.65 4.06
C THR A 123 1.27 -10.17 4.20
N SER A 124 0.39 -9.24 3.81
CA SER A 124 0.60 -7.81 4.01
C SER A 124 0.82 -7.51 5.50
N ARG A 125 1.68 -6.53 5.78
CA ARG A 125 2.05 -6.11 7.14
C ARG A 125 1.22 -4.91 7.58
N ALA A 126 1.26 -4.56 8.86
CA ALA A 126 0.64 -3.33 9.34
C ALA A 126 1.58 -2.13 9.11
N ILE A 127 1.04 -1.04 8.56
CA ILE A 127 1.73 0.25 8.50
C ILE A 127 1.88 0.82 9.92
N ALA A 128 3.04 1.36 10.25
CA ALA A 128 3.34 1.85 11.60
C ALA A 128 2.34 2.94 12.05
N GLY A 129 1.81 2.83 13.26
CA GLY A 129 0.83 3.78 13.81
C GLY A 129 -0.63 3.57 13.36
N SER A 130 -0.87 2.92 12.22
CA SER A 130 -2.24 2.74 11.69
C SER A 130 -3.15 1.91 12.61
N LEU A 131 -2.64 0.83 13.20
CA LEU A 131 -3.39 0.00 14.14
C LEU A 131 -3.73 0.74 15.44
N GLU A 132 -2.79 1.54 15.94
CA GLU A 132 -2.97 2.35 17.14
C GLU A 132 -4.04 3.43 16.90
N PHE A 133 -3.94 4.17 15.80
CA PHE A 133 -4.92 5.18 15.42
C PHE A 133 -6.33 4.61 15.22
N THR A 134 -6.46 3.50 14.49
CA THR A 134 -7.79 2.91 14.23
C THR A 134 -8.44 2.38 15.52
N LYS A 135 -7.66 1.77 16.43
CA LYS A 135 -8.14 1.40 17.77
C LYS A 135 -8.50 2.61 18.62
N TYR A 136 -7.70 3.68 18.55
CA TYR A 136 -8.02 4.94 19.24
C TYR A 136 -9.34 5.53 18.74
N ALA A 137 -9.53 5.62 17.43
CA ALA A 137 -10.78 6.09 16.83
C ALA A 137 -11.99 5.25 17.29
N ALA A 138 -11.87 3.92 17.21
CA ALA A 138 -12.92 3.02 17.68
C ALA A 138 -13.23 3.21 19.19
N SER A 139 -12.19 3.42 20.03
CA SER A 139 -12.37 3.69 21.47
C SER A 139 -13.12 5.00 21.78
N LYS A 140 -13.12 5.95 20.83
CA LYS A 140 -13.86 7.22 20.91
C LYS A 140 -15.27 7.12 20.32
N GLY A 141 -15.72 5.92 19.94
CA GLY A 141 -17.01 5.71 19.28
C GLY A 141 -17.04 6.20 17.82
N VAL A 142 -15.88 6.29 17.17
CA VAL A 142 -15.75 6.67 15.77
C VAL A 142 -15.66 5.42 14.89
N THR A 143 -16.55 5.30 13.91
CA THR A 143 -16.55 4.17 12.98
C THR A 143 -15.38 4.30 12.00
N VAL A 144 -14.60 3.23 11.84
CA VAL A 144 -13.46 3.18 10.92
C VAL A 144 -13.90 2.50 9.62
N PHE A 145 -13.90 3.24 8.52
CA PHE A 145 -14.15 2.71 7.17
C PHE A 145 -12.84 2.55 6.40
N TYR A 146 -12.72 1.45 5.67
CA TYR A 146 -11.62 1.16 4.76
C TYR A 146 -12.12 1.25 3.32
N VAL A 147 -11.73 2.29 2.59
CA VAL A 147 -12.17 2.54 1.20
C VAL A 147 -10.98 2.29 0.26
N SER A 148 -10.98 1.16 -0.44
CA SER A 148 -9.80 0.68 -1.18
C SER A 148 -10.09 0.30 -2.63
N ASN A 149 -9.08 0.43 -3.50
CA ASN A 149 -9.14 0.00 -4.89
C ASN A 149 -8.74 -1.47 -5.14
N ARG A 150 -8.54 -2.25 -4.08
CA ARG A 150 -8.73 -3.71 -4.15
C ARG A 150 -10.11 -4.00 -4.77
N LYS A 151 -10.22 -5.11 -5.50
CA LYS A 151 -11.46 -5.47 -6.21
C LYS A 151 -12.34 -6.32 -5.28
N ALA A 152 -13.66 -6.23 -5.43
CA ALA A 152 -14.64 -7.00 -4.65
C ALA A 152 -14.28 -8.48 -4.39
N PRO A 153 -13.77 -9.27 -5.36
CA PRO A 153 -13.39 -10.66 -5.09
C PRO A 153 -12.25 -10.85 -4.07
N LEU A 154 -11.55 -9.78 -3.66
CA LEU A 154 -10.45 -9.78 -2.70
C LEU A 154 -10.88 -9.33 -1.29
N GLU A 155 -12.18 -9.10 -1.07
CA GLU A 155 -12.70 -8.59 0.20
C GLU A 155 -12.42 -9.56 1.36
N ASP A 156 -12.72 -10.84 1.19
CA ASP A 156 -12.47 -11.87 2.21
C ASP A 156 -11.01 -11.91 2.67
N ALA A 157 -10.07 -11.89 1.71
CA ALA A 157 -8.65 -11.89 2.01
C ALA A 157 -8.21 -10.59 2.71
N THR A 158 -8.77 -9.45 2.29
CA THR A 158 -8.50 -8.14 2.88
C THR A 158 -8.99 -8.08 4.33
N ARG A 159 -10.23 -8.52 4.60
CA ARG A 159 -10.78 -8.61 5.95
C ARG A 159 -9.97 -9.56 6.83
N LYS A 160 -9.55 -10.72 6.32
CA LYS A 160 -8.66 -11.64 7.03
C LYS A 160 -7.33 -10.98 7.39
N ASN A 161 -6.75 -10.18 6.49
CA ASN A 161 -5.48 -9.50 6.74
C ASN A 161 -5.63 -8.40 7.80
N LEU A 162 -6.75 -7.66 7.80
CA LEU A 162 -7.06 -6.67 8.82
C LEU A 162 -7.31 -7.34 10.18
N ALA A 163 -8.12 -8.40 10.21
CA ALA A 163 -8.43 -9.16 11.43
C ALA A 163 -7.18 -9.78 12.07
N LYS A 164 -6.21 -10.24 11.26
CA LYS A 164 -4.92 -10.79 11.72
C LYS A 164 -4.17 -9.85 12.68
N PHE A 165 -4.25 -8.53 12.47
CA PHE A 165 -3.61 -7.53 13.34
C PHE A 165 -4.57 -6.95 14.39
N GLY A 166 -5.85 -7.30 14.35
CA GLY A 166 -6.88 -6.76 15.25
C GLY A 166 -7.30 -5.33 14.90
N TYR A 167 -7.29 -4.97 13.62
CA TYR A 167 -7.94 -3.75 13.16
C TYR A 167 -9.45 -3.82 13.44
N PRO A 168 -10.11 -2.70 13.82
CA PRO A 168 -11.55 -2.67 13.96
C PRO A 168 -12.21 -2.95 12.61
N VAL A 169 -12.94 -4.06 12.51
CA VAL A 169 -13.74 -4.43 11.34
C VAL A 169 -15.10 -4.87 11.88
N ASP A 170 -16.12 -4.04 11.70
CA ASP A 170 -17.47 -4.36 12.13
C ASP A 170 -18.03 -5.53 11.28
N THR A 171 -18.71 -6.46 11.93
CA THR A 171 -19.33 -7.63 11.29
C THR A 171 -20.83 -7.43 11.01
N LYS A 172 -21.45 -6.41 11.62
CA LYS A 172 -22.87 -6.02 11.44
C LYS A 172 -23.01 -4.92 10.41
N GLN A 173 -22.07 -3.98 10.40
CA GLN A 173 -21.98 -2.92 9.40
C GLN A 173 -20.83 -3.22 8.45
N ASP A 174 -21.08 -3.09 7.15
CA ASP A 174 -20.01 -3.14 6.18
C ASP A 174 -19.14 -1.88 6.25
N VAL A 175 -17.89 -2.08 6.66
CA VAL A 175 -16.86 -1.04 6.79
C VAL A 175 -15.67 -1.24 5.84
N VAL A 176 -15.68 -2.26 4.97
CA VAL A 176 -14.60 -2.49 3.99
C VAL A 176 -15.20 -2.36 2.61
N LEU A 177 -15.01 -1.20 1.99
CA LEU A 177 -15.70 -0.79 0.77
C LEU A 177 -14.75 -0.86 -0.44
N LEU A 178 -14.80 -1.95 -1.18
CA LEU A 178 -13.89 -2.21 -2.31
C LEU A 178 -14.44 -1.75 -3.65
N ARG A 179 -13.54 -1.66 -4.62
CA ARG A 179 -13.88 -1.34 -6.00
C ARG A 179 -14.72 -2.45 -6.62
N ASN A 180 -15.78 -2.04 -7.32
CA ASN A 180 -16.74 -2.85 -8.06
C ASN A 180 -17.63 -3.76 -7.17
N GLU A 181 -17.73 -3.52 -5.87
CA GLU A 181 -18.77 -4.15 -5.04
C GLU A 181 -20.17 -3.63 -5.42
N LYS A 182 -20.26 -2.36 -5.80
CA LYS A 182 -21.45 -1.74 -6.39
C LYS A 182 -21.14 -1.20 -7.78
N LYS A 183 -22.18 -1.08 -8.61
CA LYS A 183 -22.06 -0.71 -10.03
C LYS A 183 -21.35 0.65 -10.25
N ASP A 184 -21.55 1.59 -9.35
CA ASP A 184 -21.00 2.95 -9.37
C ASP A 184 -19.68 3.08 -8.58
N TRP A 185 -19.18 2.00 -7.97
CA TRP A 185 -17.96 2.01 -7.17
C TRP A 185 -16.75 1.67 -8.04
N GLY A 186 -16.39 2.60 -8.93
CA GLY A 186 -15.21 2.49 -9.81
C GLY A 186 -13.87 2.72 -9.08
N SER A 187 -12.80 3.03 -9.80
CA SER A 187 -11.48 3.35 -9.19
C SER A 187 -11.46 4.69 -8.47
N LYS A 188 -12.28 5.64 -8.93
CA LYS A 188 -12.57 6.87 -8.21
C LYS A 188 -13.26 6.53 -6.89
N LYS A 189 -12.88 7.22 -5.82
CA LYS A 189 -13.32 6.89 -4.46
C LYS A 189 -14.45 7.78 -3.97
N SER A 190 -14.78 8.86 -4.68
CA SER A 190 -15.87 9.78 -4.30
C SER A 190 -17.21 9.08 -4.09
N THR A 191 -17.60 8.12 -4.92
CA THR A 191 -18.89 7.42 -4.76
C THR A 191 -18.95 6.58 -3.47
N ARG A 192 -17.81 6.03 -3.03
CA ARG A 192 -17.69 5.31 -1.76
C ARG A 192 -17.58 6.27 -0.57
N ARG A 193 -16.84 7.38 -0.69
CA ARG A 193 -16.83 8.44 0.33
C ARG A 193 -18.22 9.04 0.53
N ALA A 194 -18.95 9.31 -0.55
CA ALA A 194 -20.34 9.77 -0.52
C ALA A 194 -21.26 8.75 0.18
N HIS A 195 -21.07 7.46 -0.05
CA HIS A 195 -21.83 6.42 0.65
C HIS A 195 -21.63 6.49 2.18
N VAL A 196 -20.40 6.69 2.64
CA VAL A 196 -20.09 6.89 4.06
C VAL A 196 -20.69 8.21 4.55
N ALA A 197 -20.43 9.32 3.86
CA ALA A 197 -20.89 10.66 4.23
C ALA A 197 -22.43 10.81 4.26
N ALA A 198 -23.15 9.97 3.51
CA ALA A 198 -24.60 9.90 3.56
C ALA A 198 -25.13 9.47 4.93
N THR A 199 -24.40 8.60 5.64
CA THR A 199 -24.84 8.00 6.92
C THR A 199 -24.00 8.43 8.12
N HIS A 200 -22.78 8.91 7.90
CA HIS A 200 -21.82 9.31 8.93
C HIS A 200 -21.30 10.72 8.68
N ARG A 201 -20.75 11.32 9.73
CA ARG A 201 -19.94 12.54 9.66
C ARG A 201 -18.48 12.16 9.51
N VAL A 202 -17.89 12.41 8.36
CA VAL A 202 -16.50 12.01 8.07
C VAL A 202 -15.55 13.04 8.66
N LEU A 203 -14.81 12.65 9.71
CA LEU A 203 -13.93 13.53 10.46
C LEU A 203 -12.54 13.63 9.84
N LEU A 204 -12.02 12.52 9.30
CA LEU A 204 -10.70 12.45 8.67
C LEU A 204 -10.75 11.51 7.46
N LEU A 205 -9.98 11.87 6.44
CA LEU A 205 -9.59 11.02 5.33
C LEU A 205 -8.08 10.73 5.49
N MET A 206 -7.67 9.47 5.31
CA MET A 206 -6.27 9.04 5.37
C MET A 206 -5.94 8.22 4.12
N GLY A 207 -4.79 8.48 3.51
CA GLY A 207 -4.37 7.84 2.27
C GLY A 207 -2.94 8.20 1.88
N ASP A 208 -2.30 7.37 1.07
CA ASP A 208 -0.99 7.64 0.44
C ASP A 208 -1.14 8.28 -0.95
N ASN A 209 -2.34 8.24 -1.54
CA ASN A 209 -2.61 8.75 -2.87
C ASN A 209 -3.57 9.94 -2.83
N LEU A 210 -3.35 10.95 -3.69
CA LEU A 210 -4.28 12.09 -3.82
C LEU A 210 -5.72 11.66 -4.15
N GLY A 211 -5.88 10.55 -4.88
CA GLY A 211 -7.18 9.95 -5.20
C GLY A 211 -7.98 9.46 -3.98
N ASP A 212 -7.34 9.32 -2.82
CA ASP A 212 -7.99 8.94 -1.56
C ASP A 212 -8.78 10.10 -0.98
N PHE A 213 -8.37 11.34 -1.28
CA PHE A 213 -8.96 12.56 -0.75
C PHE A 213 -9.94 13.22 -1.73
N SER A 214 -9.61 13.23 -3.03
CA SER A 214 -10.42 13.91 -4.05
C SER A 214 -10.35 13.18 -5.38
N ASP A 215 -11.36 13.38 -6.24
CA ASP A 215 -11.34 12.90 -7.63
C ASP A 215 -10.83 13.97 -8.62
N SER A 216 -10.53 15.18 -8.13
CA SER A 216 -10.16 16.36 -8.94
C SER A 216 -8.66 16.49 -9.23
N TYR A 217 -7.87 15.46 -8.91
CA TYR A 217 -6.43 15.45 -9.20
C TYR A 217 -6.17 15.32 -10.71
N LYS A 218 -5.12 15.99 -11.19
CA LYS A 218 -4.64 15.90 -12.58
C LYS A 218 -3.28 15.20 -12.59
N GLY A 219 -3.17 14.13 -13.37
CA GLY A 219 -1.99 13.26 -13.42
C GLY A 219 -2.19 11.96 -12.64
N THR A 220 -1.33 10.98 -12.89
CA THR A 220 -0.98 9.98 -11.87
C THR A 220 -0.01 10.63 -10.89
N PRO A 221 0.00 10.26 -9.60
CA PRO A 221 1.14 10.54 -8.74
C PRO A 221 2.46 10.16 -9.43
#